data_AF-A0A7S1F8L7-F1
#
_entry.id   AF-A0A7S1F8L7-F1
#
_cell.length_a   1.000
_cell.length_b   1.000
_cell.length_c   1.000
_cell.angle_alpha   90.00
_cell.angle_beta   90.00
_cell.angle_gamma   90.00
#
_symmetry.space_group_name_H-M   'P 1'
#
loop_
_entity.id
_entity.type
_entity.pdbx_description
1 polymer ?
#
loop_
_entity_poly.entity_id
_entity_poly.type
_entity_poly.pdbx_seq_one_letter_code
_entity_poly.pdbx_strand_id
1 'polypeptide(L)'
;MLKLIDFGLAVKGSSNEFLGTGPYMAPEIVAQKGAITYRSDIWSVGVCTIELLTKTAPFGKLHDNGGSYDILFDRIKSFRRLEDIDKQMSRYSTGDQWSGRSPMADAFLRKLLQPDPKQRPQAGRAERDPWMTAHKSAPAGLTGEMLRSLAAYASAPPTVCCCLFAIAVRADVPDIEKLGKAFVSMDTNGNGKITRAEISAAVNRSRWWWDPEVDVWSLVKTADLDHTGGLNYTEFVAACLYANHGSLEELVRASFTALDSNRDGLVRLSDIRDLFRERDFAVLNQLPQDRPFNLAEWQRTLLSSFPVPARNILPGKEPSVQEVLGGLAMCKKPPRYHSDDDMNFQITGMNRPRQGRGRGASPNHLMESDEIPQCEILMESVDHPQCGSWQRDLLETLGIRRWFPES
;
A
#
# COMPACT_ATOMS: atom_id res chain seq x y z
N MET A 1 -0.46 -0.43 6.55
CA MET A 1 -1.21 -0.55 5.28
C MET A 1 -2.42 -1.48 5.46
N LEU A 2 -3.62 -1.13 4.95
CA LEU A 2 -4.79 -2.03 4.95
C LEU A 2 -4.82 -2.83 3.63
N LYS A 3 -5.01 -4.14 3.72
CA LYS A 3 -5.11 -5.05 2.56
C LYS A 3 -6.42 -5.81 2.62
N LEU A 4 -7.12 -5.89 1.49
CA LEU A 4 -8.26 -6.79 1.34
C LEU A 4 -7.73 -8.20 1.08
N ILE A 5 -8.31 -9.17 1.76
CA ILE A 5 -7.95 -10.59 1.68
C ILE A 5 -9.20 -11.43 1.51
N ASP A 6 -9.00 -12.72 1.23
CA ASP A 6 -10.06 -13.74 1.12
C ASP A 6 -11.11 -13.45 0.05
N PHE A 7 -10.71 -13.68 -1.21
CA PHE A 7 -11.60 -13.58 -2.37
C PHE A 7 -12.35 -14.90 -2.65
N GLY A 8 -12.41 -15.83 -1.68
CA GLY A 8 -13.08 -17.12 -1.85
C GLY A 8 -14.59 -17.01 -2.14
N LEU A 9 -15.20 -15.87 -1.77
CA LEU A 9 -16.61 -15.54 -2.03
C LEU A 9 -16.79 -14.47 -3.12
N ALA A 10 -15.73 -14.05 -3.80
CA ALA A 10 -15.80 -12.98 -4.79
C ALA A 10 -16.50 -13.45 -6.08
N VAL A 11 -17.47 -12.68 -6.54
CA VAL A 11 -18.21 -12.95 -7.77
C VAL A 11 -17.91 -11.88 -8.81
N LYS A 12 -17.64 -12.29 -10.05
CA LYS A 12 -17.53 -11.37 -11.18
C LYS A 12 -18.93 -10.91 -11.61
N GLY A 13 -19.27 -9.65 -11.33
CA GLY A 13 -20.53 -9.04 -11.76
C GLY A 13 -21.63 -9.14 -10.71
N SER A 14 -22.65 -9.97 -10.95
CA SER A 14 -23.77 -10.18 -10.03
C SER A 14 -24.08 -11.65 -9.83
N SER A 15 -24.38 -12.05 -8.58
CA SER A 15 -24.82 -13.40 -8.23
C SER A 15 -26.07 -13.36 -7.37
N ASN A 16 -26.97 -14.33 -7.55
CA ASN A 16 -28.13 -14.53 -6.67
C ASN A 16 -27.83 -15.49 -5.50
N GLU A 17 -26.58 -15.93 -5.37
CA GLU A 17 -26.18 -16.80 -4.27
C GLU A 17 -26.26 -16.07 -2.93
N PHE A 18 -26.57 -16.83 -1.89
CA PHE A 18 -26.56 -16.35 -0.53
C PHE A 18 -25.13 -16.44 0.03
N LEU A 19 -24.32 -15.41 -0.22
CA LEU A 19 -22.91 -15.36 0.21
C LEU A 19 -22.62 -14.13 1.08
N GLY A 20 -21.68 -14.30 1.99
CA GLY A 20 -21.14 -13.24 2.84
C GLY A 20 -21.05 -13.64 4.31
N THR A 21 -20.62 -12.68 5.13
CA THR A 21 -20.49 -12.85 6.58
C THR A 21 -21.67 -12.18 7.27
N GLY A 22 -22.51 -12.96 7.94
CA GLY A 22 -23.85 -12.55 8.38
C GLY A 22 -24.02 -11.11 8.91
N PRO A 23 -23.22 -10.64 9.90
CA PRO A 23 -23.34 -9.28 10.45
C PRO A 23 -23.15 -8.14 9.44
N TYR A 24 -22.44 -8.40 8.35
CA TYR A 24 -22.07 -7.42 7.33
C TYR A 24 -22.95 -7.53 6.08
N MET A 25 -23.82 -8.54 5.98
CA MET A 25 -24.67 -8.74 4.81
C MET A 25 -25.68 -7.60 4.64
N ALA A 26 -25.91 -7.23 3.38
CA ALA A 26 -26.89 -6.22 3.02
C ALA A 26 -28.34 -6.75 3.06
N PRO A 27 -29.36 -5.89 3.30
CA PRO A 27 -30.75 -6.32 3.45
C PRO A 27 -31.30 -7.07 2.24
N GLU A 28 -30.90 -6.69 1.03
CA GLU A 28 -31.33 -7.36 -0.21
C GLU A 28 -30.81 -8.80 -0.32
N ILE A 29 -29.65 -9.10 0.28
CA ILE A 29 -29.04 -10.43 0.29
C ILE A 29 -29.70 -11.28 1.36
N VAL A 30 -29.84 -10.74 2.58
CA VAL A 30 -30.52 -11.42 3.70
C VAL A 30 -31.97 -11.75 3.37
N ALA A 31 -32.67 -10.84 2.68
CA ALA A 31 -34.05 -11.05 2.26
C ALA A 31 -34.18 -11.94 1.01
N GLN A 32 -33.08 -12.30 0.34
CA GLN A 32 -33.06 -12.99 -0.96
C GLN A 32 -33.94 -12.27 -2.01
N LYS A 33 -33.91 -10.92 -1.99
CA LYS A 33 -34.71 -10.05 -2.87
C LYS A 33 -33.88 -9.32 -3.92
N GLY A 34 -32.59 -9.63 -4.01
CA GLY A 34 -31.68 -9.02 -4.99
C GLY A 34 -30.41 -9.84 -5.17
N ALA A 35 -29.64 -9.46 -6.18
CA ALA A 35 -28.33 -10.03 -6.43
C ALA A 35 -27.24 -9.31 -5.61
N ILE A 36 -26.20 -10.06 -5.24
CA ILE A 36 -24.91 -9.52 -4.80
C ILE A 36 -24.38 -8.64 -5.92
N THR A 37 -24.04 -7.39 -5.58
CA THR A 37 -23.39 -6.43 -6.48
C THR A 37 -22.41 -5.59 -5.68
N TYR A 38 -21.63 -4.72 -6.34
CA TYR A 38 -20.78 -3.75 -5.66
C TYR A 38 -21.55 -2.88 -4.63
N ARG A 39 -22.88 -2.75 -4.75
CA ARG A 39 -23.71 -1.97 -3.80
C ARG A 39 -23.89 -2.70 -2.48
N SER A 40 -23.80 -4.02 -2.48
CA SER A 40 -23.80 -4.84 -1.28
C SER A 40 -22.49 -4.64 -0.50
N ASP A 41 -21.35 -4.50 -1.19
CA ASP A 41 -20.08 -4.16 -0.55
C ASP A 41 -20.11 -2.78 0.14
N ILE A 42 -20.80 -1.80 -0.46
CA ILE A 42 -20.97 -0.46 0.13
C ILE A 42 -21.73 -0.50 1.45
N TRP A 43 -22.71 -1.40 1.58
CA TRP A 43 -23.38 -1.63 2.85
C TRP A 43 -22.43 -2.24 3.88
N SER A 44 -21.68 -3.27 3.50
CA SER A 44 -20.68 -3.91 4.36
C SER A 44 -19.65 -2.89 4.87
N VAL A 45 -19.18 -1.98 4.01
CA VAL A 45 -18.30 -0.86 4.39
C VAL A 45 -18.98 0.04 5.43
N GLY A 46 -20.27 0.35 5.27
CA GLY A 46 -21.04 1.11 6.27
C GLY A 46 -21.11 0.42 7.63
N VAL A 47 -21.37 -0.90 7.64
CA VAL A 47 -21.38 -1.72 8.87
C VAL A 47 -19.99 -1.72 9.52
N CYS A 48 -18.94 -1.97 8.75
CA CYS A 48 -17.55 -1.91 9.21
C CYS A 48 -17.18 -0.53 9.75
N THR A 49 -17.66 0.55 9.12
CA THR A 49 -17.40 1.93 9.59
C THR A 49 -17.99 2.14 10.98
N ILE A 50 -19.22 1.70 11.23
CA ILE A 50 -19.83 1.78 12.57
C ILE A 50 -19.03 0.95 13.57
N GLU A 51 -18.68 -0.28 13.21
CA GLU A 51 -17.92 -1.16 14.10
C GLU A 51 -16.54 -0.59 14.43
N LEU A 52 -15.84 0.02 13.47
CA LEU A 52 -14.57 0.70 13.70
C LEU A 52 -14.72 1.93 14.62
N LEU A 53 -15.80 2.71 14.46
CA LEU A 53 -16.05 3.91 15.25
C LEU A 53 -16.47 3.62 16.70
N THR A 54 -17.14 2.48 16.94
CA THR A 54 -17.81 2.21 18.22
C THR A 54 -17.37 0.91 18.89
N LYS A 55 -16.54 0.11 18.20
CA LYS A 55 -16.16 -1.26 18.55
C LYS A 55 -17.36 -2.23 18.65
N THR A 56 -18.53 -1.81 18.13
CA THR A 56 -19.80 -2.52 18.27
C THR A 56 -20.42 -2.75 16.90
N ALA A 57 -20.85 -3.98 16.61
CA ALA A 57 -21.56 -4.29 15.37
C ALA A 57 -23.02 -3.78 15.44
N PRO A 58 -23.50 -3.02 14.44
CA PRO A 58 -24.80 -2.33 14.50
C PRO A 58 -26.01 -3.26 14.57
N PHE A 59 -25.90 -4.48 14.01
CA PHE A 59 -26.96 -5.48 14.01
C PHE A 59 -26.68 -6.65 14.98
N GLY A 60 -25.48 -6.68 15.57
CA GLY A 60 -25.02 -7.68 16.53
C GLY A 60 -24.23 -8.80 15.86
N LYS A 61 -23.61 -9.65 16.68
CA LYS A 61 -22.85 -10.82 16.23
C LYS A 61 -23.64 -12.11 16.53
N LEU A 62 -23.15 -13.23 16.02
CA LEU A 62 -23.82 -14.53 16.17
C LEU A 62 -23.98 -14.94 17.65
N HIS A 63 -22.96 -14.70 18.47
CA HIS A 63 -22.98 -15.01 19.91
C HIS A 63 -23.95 -14.11 20.70
N ASP A 64 -24.15 -12.85 20.26
CA ASP A 64 -25.09 -11.92 20.91
C ASP A 64 -26.55 -12.34 20.76
N ASN A 65 -26.84 -13.22 19.80
CA ASN A 65 -28.20 -13.62 19.42
C ASN A 65 -28.47 -15.10 19.69
N GLY A 66 -27.82 -15.69 20.70
CA GLY A 66 -28.03 -17.09 21.09
C GLY A 66 -27.59 -18.10 20.04
N GLY A 67 -26.64 -17.73 19.17
CA GLY A 67 -26.12 -18.61 18.12
C GLY A 67 -27.00 -18.70 16.86
N SER A 68 -28.12 -17.97 16.79
CA SER A 68 -28.99 -17.98 15.62
C SER A 68 -28.83 -16.71 14.76
N TYR A 69 -28.79 -16.92 13.44
CA TYR A 69 -28.84 -15.85 12.46
C TYR A 69 -30.23 -15.24 12.29
N ASP A 70 -31.31 -15.88 12.76
CA ASP A 70 -32.68 -15.42 12.52
C ASP A 70 -32.92 -14.01 13.09
N ILE A 71 -32.52 -13.80 14.35
CA ILE A 71 -32.66 -12.51 15.03
C ILE A 71 -31.82 -11.44 14.35
N LEU A 72 -30.59 -11.79 13.96
CA LEU A 72 -29.69 -10.88 13.24
C LEU A 72 -30.28 -10.46 11.90
N PHE A 73 -30.75 -11.43 11.14
CA PHE A 73 -31.34 -11.23 9.83
C PHE A 73 -32.65 -10.47 9.91
N ASP A 74 -33.47 -10.71 10.93
CA ASP A 74 -34.68 -9.92 11.17
C ASP A 74 -34.37 -8.45 11.44
N ARG A 75 -33.33 -8.16 12.24
CA ARG A 75 -32.87 -6.77 12.44
C ARG A 75 -32.43 -6.13 11.13
N ILE A 76 -31.57 -6.80 10.36
CA ILE A 76 -31.10 -6.30 9.05
C ILE A 76 -32.28 -6.07 8.09
N LYS A 77 -33.22 -7.03 8.00
CA LYS A 77 -34.44 -6.91 7.17
C LYS A 77 -35.37 -5.80 7.63
N SER A 78 -35.42 -5.52 8.93
CA SER A 78 -36.27 -4.47 9.52
C SER A 78 -35.68 -3.07 9.45
N PHE A 79 -34.37 -2.95 9.22
CA PHE A 79 -33.67 -1.67 9.17
C PHE A 79 -34.23 -0.75 8.06
N ARG A 80 -34.52 0.50 8.42
CA ARG A 80 -34.98 1.55 7.51
C ARG A 80 -34.10 2.79 7.58
N ARG A 81 -33.53 3.10 8.75
CA ARG A 81 -32.74 4.30 9.02
C ARG A 81 -31.80 4.09 10.21
N LEU A 82 -30.77 4.94 10.35
CA LEU A 82 -29.77 4.83 11.41
C LEU A 82 -30.35 4.86 12.82
N GLU A 83 -31.48 5.54 13.03
CA GLU A 83 -32.13 5.62 14.33
C GLU A 83 -32.65 4.24 14.80
N ASP A 84 -32.89 3.31 13.88
CA ASP A 84 -33.39 1.98 14.22
C ASP A 84 -32.36 1.15 15.01
N ILE A 85 -31.07 1.50 14.90
CA ILE A 85 -29.99 0.85 15.65
C ILE A 85 -29.58 1.61 16.92
N ASP A 86 -30.17 2.78 17.22
CA ASP A 86 -29.78 3.60 18.38
C ASP A 86 -29.86 2.81 19.70
N LYS A 87 -30.96 2.08 19.93
CA LYS A 87 -31.12 1.27 21.15
C LYS A 87 -30.05 0.21 21.29
N GLN A 88 -29.62 -0.39 20.19
CA GLN A 88 -28.60 -1.42 20.19
C GLN A 88 -27.22 -0.79 20.42
N MET A 89 -26.92 0.30 19.72
CA MET A 89 -25.66 1.01 19.85
C MET A 89 -25.48 1.60 21.25
N SER A 90 -26.51 2.19 21.85
CA SER A 90 -26.46 2.72 23.22
C SER A 90 -26.25 1.67 24.31
N ARG A 91 -26.56 0.39 24.03
CA ARG A 91 -26.39 -0.70 25.02
C ARG A 91 -24.96 -1.24 25.06
N TYR A 92 -24.27 -1.24 23.93
CA TYR A 92 -22.99 -1.93 23.78
C TYR A 92 -21.81 -0.99 23.46
N SER A 93 -22.08 0.22 22.95
CA SER A 93 -21.06 1.25 22.78
C SER A 93 -20.58 1.73 24.15
N THR A 94 -19.28 1.69 24.38
CA THR A 94 -18.67 2.24 25.60
C THR A 94 -18.74 3.77 25.60
N GLY A 95 -19.53 4.38 26.48
CA GLY A 95 -19.69 5.85 26.58
C GLY A 95 -20.48 6.49 25.41
N ASP A 96 -20.39 7.81 25.26
CA ASP A 96 -21.16 8.60 24.28
C ASP A 96 -20.65 8.49 22.82
N GLN A 97 -19.87 7.47 22.45
CA GLN A 97 -19.22 7.38 21.13
C GLN A 97 -20.21 7.34 19.96
N TRP A 98 -21.33 6.61 20.09
CA TRP A 98 -22.37 6.60 19.07
C TRP A 98 -23.06 7.96 18.96
N SER A 99 -23.48 8.55 20.08
CA SER A 99 -24.21 9.82 20.13
C SER A 99 -23.34 11.05 19.82
N GLY A 100 -22.03 10.96 20.06
CA GLY A 100 -21.04 12.02 19.88
C GLY A 100 -20.38 12.05 18.49
N ARG A 101 -20.89 11.27 17.53
CA ARG A 101 -20.38 11.26 16.15
C ARG A 101 -20.58 12.62 15.47
N SER A 102 -19.63 13.02 14.62
CA SER A 102 -19.75 14.30 13.91
C SER A 102 -20.91 14.29 12.89
N PRO A 103 -21.50 15.45 12.57
CA PRO A 103 -22.54 15.54 11.55
C PRO A 103 -22.10 15.02 10.17
N MET A 104 -20.80 15.14 9.85
CA MET A 104 -20.24 14.61 8.61
C MET A 104 -20.17 13.08 8.61
N ALA A 105 -19.79 12.47 9.74
CA ALA A 105 -19.79 11.01 9.90
C ALA A 105 -21.22 10.45 9.83
N ASP A 106 -22.18 11.09 10.50
CA ASP A 106 -23.59 10.70 10.44
C ASP A 106 -24.14 10.79 9.01
N ALA A 107 -23.88 11.89 8.30
CA ALA A 107 -24.28 12.06 6.92
C ALA A 107 -23.65 11.01 5.98
N PHE A 108 -22.39 10.64 6.20
CA PHE A 108 -21.71 9.59 5.43
C PHE A 108 -22.35 8.22 5.67
N LEU A 109 -22.57 7.83 6.92
CA LEU A 109 -23.22 6.57 7.28
C LEU A 109 -24.62 6.44 6.68
N ARG A 110 -25.40 7.52 6.67
CA ARG A 110 -26.74 7.55 6.03
C ARG A 110 -26.68 7.29 4.53
N LYS A 111 -25.59 7.65 3.85
CA LYS A 111 -25.42 7.37 2.41
C LYS A 111 -25.06 5.91 2.16
N LEU A 112 -24.19 5.32 2.98
CA LEU A 112 -23.77 3.92 2.83
C LEU A 112 -24.86 2.94 3.23
N LEU A 113 -25.56 3.20 4.33
CA LEU A 113 -26.59 2.34 4.91
C LEU A 113 -27.99 2.71 4.39
N GLN A 114 -28.14 2.79 3.07
CA GLN A 114 -29.45 2.89 2.44
C GLN A 114 -30.06 1.49 2.27
N PRO A 115 -31.30 1.22 2.72
CA PRO A 115 -31.94 -0.08 2.54
C PRO A 115 -32.09 -0.47 1.07
N ASP A 116 -32.45 0.50 0.22
CA ASP A 116 -32.49 0.31 -1.22
C ASP A 116 -31.08 0.38 -1.81
N PRO A 117 -30.55 -0.71 -2.40
CA PRO A 117 -29.21 -0.72 -2.98
C PRO A 117 -29.03 0.34 -4.06
N LYS A 118 -30.09 0.71 -4.82
CA LYS A 118 -30.00 1.71 -5.89
C LYS A 118 -29.65 3.10 -5.39
N GLN A 119 -29.99 3.39 -4.13
CA GLN A 119 -29.71 4.68 -3.49
C GLN A 119 -28.31 4.76 -2.88
N ARG A 120 -27.61 3.62 -2.74
CA ARG A 120 -26.22 3.61 -2.27
C ARG A 120 -25.28 4.26 -3.30
N PRO A 121 -24.23 4.96 -2.86
CA PRO A 121 -23.21 5.48 -3.78
C PRO A 121 -22.38 4.33 -4.36
N GLN A 122 -21.68 4.61 -5.46
CA GLN A 122 -20.54 3.78 -5.88
C GLN A 122 -19.33 4.07 -4.98
N ALA A 123 -18.39 3.14 -4.85
CA ALA A 123 -17.20 3.29 -4.00
C ALA A 123 -16.44 4.59 -4.27
N GLY A 124 -16.15 4.91 -5.54
CA GLY A 124 -15.47 6.16 -5.89
C GLY A 124 -16.28 7.44 -5.59
N ARG A 125 -17.61 7.37 -5.45
CA ARG A 125 -18.40 8.51 -4.94
C ARG A 125 -18.33 8.61 -3.41
N ALA A 126 -18.34 7.48 -2.72
CA ALA A 126 -18.18 7.43 -1.26
C ALA A 126 -16.81 7.94 -0.82
N GLU A 127 -15.75 7.60 -1.54
CA GLU A 127 -14.38 8.04 -1.25
C GLU A 127 -14.20 9.58 -1.32
N ARG A 128 -15.00 10.23 -2.18
CA ARG A 128 -15.02 11.70 -2.35
C ARG A 128 -15.98 12.41 -1.40
N ASP A 129 -16.58 11.68 -0.45
CA ASP A 129 -17.48 12.29 0.53
C ASP A 129 -16.72 13.32 1.39
N PRO A 130 -17.36 14.45 1.78
CA PRO A 130 -16.75 15.44 2.66
C PRO A 130 -16.10 14.82 3.90
N TRP A 131 -16.73 13.81 4.52
CA TRP A 131 -16.16 13.15 5.69
C TRP A 131 -14.85 12.45 5.38
N MET A 132 -14.76 11.72 4.26
CA MET A 132 -13.52 11.06 3.83
C MET A 132 -12.44 12.08 3.46
N THR A 133 -12.80 13.12 2.70
CA THR A 133 -11.83 14.14 2.24
C THR A 133 -11.22 14.95 3.40
N ALA A 134 -12.01 15.26 4.43
CA ALA A 134 -11.54 15.98 5.62
C ALA A 134 -10.50 15.18 6.44
N HIS A 135 -10.49 13.86 6.29
CA HIS A 135 -9.60 12.96 7.04
C HIS A 135 -8.58 12.25 6.15
N LYS A 136 -8.44 12.64 4.87
CA LYS A 136 -7.33 12.19 4.04
C LYS A 136 -6.02 12.72 4.63
N SER A 137 -5.10 11.83 4.98
CA SER A 137 -3.77 12.23 5.44
C SER A 137 -3.08 13.08 4.37
N ALA A 138 -2.33 14.10 4.79
CA ALA A 138 -1.48 14.86 3.87
C ALA A 138 -0.56 13.88 3.13
N PRO A 139 -0.59 13.84 1.79
CA PRO A 139 0.20 12.85 1.09
C PRO A 139 1.70 13.15 1.24
N ALA A 140 2.48 12.15 1.63
CA ALA A 140 3.92 12.23 1.48
C ALA A 140 4.22 12.13 -0.02
N GLY A 141 4.60 13.25 -0.64
CA GLY A 141 4.96 13.30 -2.06
C GLY A 141 6.21 12.48 -2.38
N LEU A 142 6.66 12.55 -3.64
CA LEU A 142 7.88 11.86 -4.07
C LEU A 142 9.10 12.37 -3.28
N THR A 143 9.94 11.45 -2.83
CA THR A 143 11.25 11.81 -2.27
C THR A 143 12.27 12.03 -3.38
N GLY A 144 13.36 12.77 -3.09
CA GLY A 144 14.45 12.94 -4.07
C GLY A 144 15.08 11.62 -4.54
N GLU A 145 15.07 10.59 -3.69
CA GLU A 145 15.51 9.22 -4.04
C GLU A 145 14.57 8.54 -5.05
N MET A 146 13.26 8.69 -4.86
CA MET A 146 12.26 8.22 -5.83
C MET A 146 12.40 8.98 -7.14
N LEU A 147 12.59 10.30 -7.11
CA LEU A 147 12.80 11.10 -8.33
C LEU A 147 14.04 10.66 -9.12
N ARG A 148 15.16 10.38 -8.45
CA ARG A 148 16.35 9.83 -9.10
C ARG A 148 16.11 8.45 -9.71
N SER A 149 15.39 7.59 -8.99
CA SER A 149 15.03 6.26 -9.49
C SER A 149 14.15 6.36 -10.73
N LEU A 150 13.10 7.18 -10.69
CA LEU A 150 12.19 7.41 -11.81
C LEU A 150 12.93 8.01 -13.03
N ALA A 151 13.81 9.00 -12.83
CA ALA A 151 14.61 9.58 -13.90
C ALA A 151 15.51 8.53 -14.58
N ALA A 152 16.19 7.71 -13.77
CA ALA A 152 17.09 6.69 -14.29
C ALA A 152 16.34 5.52 -14.95
N TYR A 153 15.17 5.14 -14.40
CA TYR A 153 14.32 4.08 -14.97
C TYR A 153 13.80 4.45 -16.35
N ALA A 154 13.59 5.74 -16.67
CA ALA A 154 13.12 6.18 -17.98
C ALA A 154 13.99 5.69 -19.14
N SER A 155 15.29 5.46 -18.89
CA SER A 155 16.26 4.94 -19.87
C SER A 155 16.67 3.48 -19.62
N ALA A 156 15.94 2.76 -18.77
CA ALA A 156 16.31 1.41 -18.36
C ALA A 156 16.16 0.40 -19.51
N PRO A 157 17.10 -0.55 -19.66
CA PRO A 157 16.93 -1.67 -20.58
C PRO A 157 15.76 -2.59 -20.19
N PRO A 158 15.06 -3.22 -21.15
CA PRO A 158 13.92 -4.10 -20.86
C PRO A 158 14.23 -5.23 -19.87
N THR A 159 15.46 -5.75 -19.89
CA THR A 159 15.93 -6.80 -18.96
C THR A 159 15.98 -6.32 -17.51
N VAL A 160 16.40 -5.08 -17.29
CA VAL A 160 16.42 -4.43 -15.97
C VAL A 160 14.98 -4.19 -15.50
N CYS A 161 14.11 -3.69 -16.38
CA CYS A 161 12.69 -3.53 -16.09
C CYS A 161 12.03 -4.85 -15.68
N CYS A 162 12.31 -5.93 -16.42
CA CYS A 162 11.83 -7.28 -16.11
C CYS A 162 12.27 -7.74 -14.71
N CYS A 163 13.54 -7.53 -14.35
CA CYS A 163 14.07 -7.92 -13.04
C CYS A 163 13.43 -7.13 -11.91
N LEU A 164 13.37 -5.80 -12.05
CA LEU A 164 12.78 -4.91 -11.05
C LEU A 164 11.28 -5.21 -10.87
N PHE A 165 10.58 -5.52 -11.95
CA PHE A 165 9.17 -5.93 -11.88
C PHE A 165 8.99 -7.25 -11.15
N ALA A 166 9.81 -8.28 -11.46
CA ALA A 166 9.76 -9.56 -10.76
C ALA A 166 9.97 -9.40 -9.24
N ILE A 167 10.93 -8.55 -8.85
CA ILE A 167 11.20 -8.21 -7.44
C ILE A 167 9.99 -7.49 -6.84
N ALA A 168 9.46 -6.47 -7.52
CA ALA A 168 8.31 -5.69 -7.03
C ALA A 168 7.05 -6.55 -6.78
N VAL A 169 6.87 -7.64 -7.55
CA VAL A 169 5.70 -8.51 -7.39
C VAL A 169 5.88 -9.55 -6.28
N ARG A 170 7.07 -10.14 -6.15
CA ARG A 170 7.26 -11.38 -5.35
C ARG A 170 8.24 -11.26 -4.20
N ALA A 171 9.04 -10.19 -4.13
CA ALA A 171 9.96 -9.97 -3.03
C ALA A 171 9.33 -9.07 -1.95
N ASP A 172 9.86 -9.18 -0.72
CA ASP A 172 9.58 -8.21 0.31
C ASP A 172 10.37 -6.93 -0.01
N VAL A 173 9.64 -5.87 -0.34
CA VAL A 173 10.21 -4.60 -0.78
C VAL A 173 10.43 -3.71 0.45
N PRO A 174 11.67 -3.28 0.73
CA PRO A 174 11.93 -2.30 1.79
C PRO A 174 11.14 -1.01 1.57
N ASP A 175 10.73 -0.36 2.66
CA ASP A 175 9.98 0.89 2.62
C ASP A 175 8.69 0.87 1.77
N ILE A 176 8.03 -0.31 1.65
CA ILE A 176 6.78 -0.45 0.90
C ILE A 176 5.69 0.53 1.34
N GLU A 177 5.66 0.90 2.63
CA GLU A 177 4.71 1.89 3.15
C GLU A 177 4.99 3.31 2.64
N LYS A 178 6.27 3.69 2.51
CA LYS A 178 6.69 4.98 1.95
C LYS A 178 6.32 5.05 0.47
N LEU A 179 6.57 3.96 -0.27
CA LEU A 179 6.18 3.82 -1.67
C LEU A 179 4.65 3.85 -1.84
N GLY A 180 3.90 3.17 -0.96
CA GLY A 180 2.44 3.20 -0.93
C GLY A 180 1.89 4.61 -0.71
N LYS A 181 2.44 5.37 0.26
CA LYS A 181 2.04 6.76 0.51
C LYS A 181 2.33 7.65 -0.70
N ALA A 182 3.50 7.49 -1.33
CA ALA A 182 3.84 8.23 -2.55
C ALA A 182 2.88 7.87 -3.70
N PHE A 183 2.58 6.60 -3.93
CA PHE A 183 1.64 6.18 -4.96
C PHE A 183 0.25 6.82 -4.75
N VAL A 184 -0.30 6.70 -3.54
CA VAL A 184 -1.59 7.29 -3.17
C VAL A 184 -1.58 8.83 -3.28
N SER A 185 -0.43 9.47 -3.08
CA SER A 185 -0.28 10.92 -3.27
C SER A 185 -0.39 11.39 -4.72
N MET A 186 -0.03 10.49 -5.64
CA MET A 186 0.03 10.73 -7.06
C MET A 186 -1.28 10.36 -7.75
N ASP A 187 -1.90 9.25 -7.34
CA ASP A 187 -3.22 8.82 -7.80
C ASP A 187 -4.33 9.69 -7.20
N THR A 188 -4.45 10.91 -7.73
CA THR A 188 -5.40 11.91 -7.24
C THR A 188 -6.85 11.51 -7.46
N ASN A 189 -7.10 10.66 -8.46
CA ASN A 189 -8.44 10.24 -8.85
C ASN A 189 -8.88 8.91 -8.19
N GLY A 190 -7.94 8.16 -7.59
CA GLY A 190 -8.18 6.95 -6.79
C GLY A 190 -8.49 5.71 -7.62
N ASN A 191 -8.13 5.68 -8.91
CA ASN A 191 -8.42 4.55 -9.79
C ASN A 191 -7.38 3.41 -9.71
N GLY A 192 -6.34 3.56 -8.90
CA GLY A 192 -5.24 2.60 -8.76
C GLY A 192 -4.22 2.65 -9.90
N LYS A 193 -4.22 3.71 -10.72
CA LYS A 193 -3.29 3.94 -11.84
C LYS A 193 -2.85 5.39 -11.91
N ILE A 194 -1.54 5.62 -11.94
CA ILE A 194 -0.99 6.97 -12.06
C ILE A 194 -0.80 7.31 -13.55
N THR A 195 -1.62 8.25 -14.03
CA THR A 195 -1.52 8.74 -15.41
C THR A 195 -0.28 9.61 -15.64
N ARG A 196 0.11 9.80 -16.91
CA ARG A 196 1.18 10.75 -17.28
C ARG A 196 1.00 12.14 -16.68
N ALA A 197 -0.24 12.64 -16.66
CA ALA A 197 -0.55 13.95 -16.10
C ALA A 197 -0.32 13.99 -14.58
N GLU A 198 -0.71 12.92 -13.87
CA GLU A 198 -0.50 12.79 -12.43
C GLU A 198 0.99 12.65 -12.07
N ILE A 199 1.76 11.88 -12.85
CA ILE A 199 3.22 11.78 -12.67
C ILE A 199 3.86 13.16 -12.87
N SER A 200 3.52 13.86 -13.96
CA SER A 200 4.06 15.19 -14.24
C SER A 200 3.74 16.18 -13.13
N ALA A 201 2.49 16.20 -12.65
CA ALA A 201 2.08 17.04 -11.54
C ALA A 201 2.80 16.69 -10.23
N ALA A 202 3.04 15.40 -9.96
CA ALA A 202 3.75 14.96 -8.77
C ALA A 202 5.25 15.31 -8.82
N VAL A 203 5.91 15.05 -9.95
CA VAL A 203 7.33 15.42 -10.16
C VAL A 203 7.49 16.93 -9.97
N ASN A 204 6.66 17.76 -10.61
CA ASN A 204 6.78 19.21 -10.51
C ASN A 204 6.52 19.75 -9.10
N ARG A 205 5.65 19.11 -8.31
CA ARG A 205 5.37 19.50 -6.92
C ARG A 205 6.49 19.11 -5.95
N SER A 206 7.18 18.00 -6.22
CA SER A 206 8.15 17.41 -5.28
C SER A 206 9.62 17.72 -5.62
N ARG A 207 9.89 18.19 -6.85
CA ARG A 207 11.24 18.42 -7.35
C ARG A 207 11.83 19.73 -6.81
N TRP A 208 13.04 19.64 -6.27
CA TRP A 208 13.88 20.80 -5.95
C TRP A 208 14.84 21.10 -7.10
N TRP A 209 15.50 22.27 -7.08
CA TRP A 209 16.40 22.66 -8.18
C TRP A 209 17.61 21.73 -8.37
N TRP A 210 17.97 20.92 -7.37
CA TRP A 210 19.07 19.94 -7.45
C TRP A 210 18.61 18.55 -7.87
N ASP A 211 17.31 18.29 -7.94
CA ASP A 211 16.77 17.00 -8.35
C ASP A 211 16.78 16.86 -9.88
N PRO A 212 17.06 15.65 -10.40
CA PRO A 212 17.15 15.43 -11.84
C PRO A 212 15.81 15.72 -12.52
N GLU A 213 15.90 16.08 -13.80
CA GLU A 213 14.72 16.12 -14.65
C GLU A 213 14.24 14.71 -14.91
N VAL A 214 12.93 14.49 -14.75
CA VAL A 214 12.28 13.22 -15.08
C VAL A 214 11.56 13.40 -16.40
N ASP A 215 12.04 12.73 -17.46
CA ASP A 215 11.28 12.62 -18.70
C ASP A 215 10.09 11.69 -18.48
N VAL A 216 8.94 12.29 -18.16
CA VAL A 216 7.70 11.57 -17.86
C VAL A 216 7.21 10.74 -19.05
N TRP A 217 7.47 11.19 -20.28
CA TRP A 217 7.04 10.46 -21.48
C TRP A 217 7.85 9.17 -21.62
N SER A 218 9.17 9.27 -21.53
CA SER A 218 10.06 8.10 -21.58
C SER A 218 9.85 7.18 -20.37
N LEU A 219 9.62 7.73 -19.18
CA LEU A 219 9.30 6.95 -17.98
C LEU A 219 8.06 6.09 -18.19
N VAL A 220 6.93 6.68 -18.59
CA VAL A 220 5.70 5.90 -18.78
C VAL A 220 5.86 4.90 -19.90
N LYS A 221 6.48 5.29 -21.02
CA LYS A 221 6.76 4.35 -22.12
C LYS A 221 7.56 3.11 -21.65
N THR A 222 8.51 3.30 -20.75
CA THR A 222 9.39 2.23 -20.27
C THR A 222 8.78 1.43 -19.10
N ALA A 223 8.00 2.07 -18.21
CA ALA A 223 7.46 1.46 -17.00
C ALA A 223 6.03 0.90 -17.14
N ASP A 224 5.25 1.40 -18.09
CA ASP A 224 3.90 0.89 -18.42
C ASP A 224 4.01 -0.37 -19.28
N LEU A 225 4.44 -1.48 -18.65
CA LEU A 225 4.72 -2.72 -19.39
C LEU A 225 3.43 -3.45 -19.79
N ASP A 226 2.28 -3.15 -19.17
CA ASP A 226 0.97 -3.67 -19.60
C ASP A 226 0.23 -2.74 -20.59
N HIS A 227 0.84 -1.60 -20.94
CA HIS A 227 0.35 -0.64 -21.92
C HIS A 227 -1.04 -0.07 -21.60
N THR A 228 -1.33 0.11 -20.31
CA THR A 228 -2.62 0.62 -19.89
C THR A 228 -2.72 2.15 -19.87
N GLY A 229 -1.66 2.85 -20.25
CA GLY A 229 -1.60 4.30 -20.40
C GLY A 229 -1.22 5.04 -19.11
N GLY A 230 -0.81 4.31 -18.07
CA GLY A 230 -0.43 4.82 -16.75
C GLY A 230 0.15 3.70 -15.89
N LEU A 231 0.82 4.07 -14.80
CA LEU A 231 1.50 3.10 -13.95
C LEU A 231 0.57 2.56 -12.88
N ASN A 232 0.39 1.24 -12.86
CA ASN A 232 -0.18 0.56 -11.71
C ASN A 232 0.80 0.55 -10.53
N TYR A 233 0.34 0.12 -9.35
CA TYR A 233 1.16 0.15 -8.13
C TYR A 233 2.47 -0.63 -8.27
N THR A 234 2.42 -1.82 -8.86
CA THR A 234 3.59 -2.69 -9.02
C THR A 234 4.62 -2.11 -9.98
N GLU A 235 4.19 -1.52 -11.09
CA GLU A 235 5.07 -0.84 -12.05
C GLU A 235 5.74 0.38 -11.43
N PHE A 236 4.99 1.16 -10.66
CA PHE A 236 5.53 2.29 -9.92
C PHE A 236 6.60 1.85 -8.91
N VAL A 237 6.33 0.79 -8.14
CA VAL A 237 7.30 0.21 -7.20
C VAL A 237 8.56 -0.24 -7.94
N ALA A 238 8.41 -0.98 -9.05
CA ALA A 238 9.54 -1.41 -9.87
C ALA A 238 10.40 -0.21 -10.35
N ALA A 239 9.76 0.88 -10.76
CA ALA A 239 10.44 2.10 -11.18
C ALA A 239 11.18 2.80 -10.03
N CYS A 240 10.59 2.83 -8.84
CA CYS A 240 11.23 3.41 -7.65
C CYS A 240 12.36 2.56 -7.06
N LEU A 241 12.44 1.27 -7.38
CA LEU A 241 13.54 0.41 -6.95
C LEU A 241 14.84 0.61 -7.75
N TYR A 242 14.81 1.41 -8.83
CA TYR A 242 15.95 1.55 -9.72
C TYR A 242 17.19 2.14 -9.04
N ALA A 243 17.13 3.22 -8.28
CA ALA A 243 18.38 3.76 -7.71
C ALA A 243 18.98 2.88 -6.60
N ASN A 244 18.23 1.89 -6.12
CA ASN A 244 18.62 1.01 -5.03
C ASN A 244 19.04 -0.39 -5.50
N HIS A 245 19.04 -0.67 -6.81
CA HIS A 245 19.65 -1.92 -7.28
C HIS A 245 21.17 -1.81 -7.20
N GLY A 246 21.80 -2.90 -6.75
CA GLY A 246 23.25 -3.03 -6.73
C GLY A 246 23.81 -3.19 -8.14
N SER A 247 24.82 -4.03 -8.29
CA SER A 247 25.27 -4.47 -9.60
C SER A 247 24.14 -5.17 -10.39
N LEU A 248 24.27 -5.19 -11.71
CA LEU A 248 23.36 -5.93 -12.59
C LEU A 248 23.28 -7.41 -12.17
N GLU A 249 24.39 -8.01 -11.75
CA GLU A 249 24.43 -9.40 -11.29
C GLU A 249 23.60 -9.61 -10.01
N GLU A 250 23.69 -8.69 -9.04
CA GLU A 250 22.87 -8.74 -7.83
C GLU A 250 21.38 -8.56 -8.14
N LEU A 251 21.04 -7.68 -9.07
CA LEU A 251 19.67 -7.47 -9.53
C LEU A 251 19.10 -8.74 -10.17
N VAL A 252 19.86 -9.37 -11.06
CA VAL A 252 19.45 -10.60 -11.76
C VAL A 252 19.30 -11.77 -10.77
N ARG A 253 20.20 -11.87 -9.80
CA ARG A 253 20.10 -12.87 -8.74
C ARG A 253 18.88 -12.63 -7.87
N ALA A 254 18.64 -11.39 -7.45
CA ALA A 254 17.49 -11.03 -6.63
C ALA A 254 16.16 -11.30 -7.36
N SER A 255 16.10 -11.02 -8.67
CA SER A 255 14.90 -11.32 -9.46
C SER A 255 14.67 -12.82 -9.58
N PHE A 256 15.70 -13.64 -9.79
CA PHE A 256 15.55 -15.10 -9.77
C PHE A 256 15.03 -15.60 -8.42
N THR A 257 15.62 -15.13 -7.31
CA THR A 257 15.15 -15.49 -5.96
C THR A 257 13.70 -15.08 -5.72
N ALA A 258 13.24 -13.98 -6.31
CA ALA A 258 11.84 -13.57 -6.23
C ALA A 258 10.91 -14.50 -7.02
N LEU A 259 11.36 -15.01 -8.17
CA LEU A 259 10.60 -15.94 -9.01
C LEU A 259 10.55 -17.37 -8.42
N ASP A 260 11.66 -17.84 -7.85
CA ASP A 260 11.82 -19.14 -7.20
C ASP A 260 11.08 -19.17 -5.83
N SER A 261 9.77 -19.31 -5.89
CA SER A 261 8.89 -19.23 -4.70
C SER A 261 9.08 -20.42 -3.74
N ASN A 262 9.44 -21.60 -4.25
CA ASN A 262 9.67 -22.82 -3.46
C ASN A 262 11.13 -23.03 -3.07
N ARG A 263 12.06 -22.17 -3.53
CA ARG A 263 13.49 -22.16 -3.19
C ARG A 263 14.21 -23.47 -3.55
N ASP A 264 13.80 -24.11 -4.64
CA ASP A 264 14.44 -25.33 -5.11
C ASP A 264 15.57 -25.05 -6.13
N GLY A 265 15.81 -23.76 -6.44
CA GLY A 265 16.82 -23.31 -7.40
C GLY A 265 16.37 -23.44 -8.86
N LEU A 266 15.10 -23.77 -9.11
CA LEU A 266 14.54 -24.02 -10.43
C LEU A 266 13.22 -23.23 -10.61
N VAL A 267 13.10 -22.57 -11.76
CA VAL A 267 11.88 -21.85 -12.13
C VAL A 267 11.35 -22.40 -13.45
N ARG A 268 10.05 -22.67 -13.54
CA ARG A 268 9.42 -22.99 -14.83
C ARG A 268 8.78 -21.75 -15.42
N LEU A 269 8.93 -21.61 -16.74
CA LEU A 269 8.31 -20.49 -17.45
C LEU A 269 6.79 -20.49 -17.29
N SER A 270 6.15 -21.66 -17.20
CA SER A 270 4.71 -21.80 -16.92
C SER A 270 4.27 -21.05 -15.66
N ASP A 271 5.11 -21.07 -14.62
CA ASP A 271 4.76 -20.59 -13.28
C ASP A 271 4.87 -19.06 -13.18
N ILE A 272 5.64 -18.47 -14.10
CA ILE A 272 5.87 -17.03 -14.18
C ILE A 272 5.23 -16.41 -15.43
N ARG A 273 4.66 -17.20 -16.33
CA ARG A 273 4.05 -16.68 -17.58
C ARG A 273 2.91 -15.71 -17.26
N ASP A 274 2.13 -16.02 -16.23
CA ASP A 274 1.00 -15.20 -15.81
C ASP A 274 1.44 -13.85 -15.23
N LEU A 275 2.63 -13.81 -14.62
CA LEU A 275 3.25 -12.58 -14.13
C LEU A 275 3.54 -11.59 -15.26
N PHE A 276 3.86 -12.12 -16.45
CA PHE A 276 4.30 -11.36 -17.61
C PHE A 276 3.33 -11.42 -18.79
N ARG A 277 2.13 -12.01 -18.63
CA ARG A 277 1.23 -12.36 -19.74
C ARG A 277 0.87 -11.17 -20.63
N GLU A 278 0.67 -10.01 -20.02
CA GLU A 278 0.29 -8.76 -20.70
C GLU A 278 1.52 -7.90 -21.05
N ARG A 279 2.74 -8.40 -20.81
CA ARG A 279 3.99 -7.66 -20.87
C ARG A 279 4.94 -8.31 -21.88
N ASP A 280 5.21 -7.63 -22.99
CA ASP A 280 6.08 -8.18 -24.04
C ASP A 280 7.56 -8.09 -23.63
N PHE A 281 7.99 -9.09 -22.86
CA PHE A 281 9.40 -9.30 -22.58
C PHE A 281 9.96 -10.34 -23.56
N ALA A 282 10.48 -9.86 -24.70
CA ALA A 282 11.14 -10.71 -25.69
C ALA A 282 12.22 -11.63 -25.10
N VAL A 283 12.82 -11.24 -23.96
CA VAL A 283 13.81 -12.05 -23.24
C VAL A 283 13.23 -13.36 -22.67
N LEU A 284 11.93 -13.41 -22.37
CA LEU A 284 11.26 -14.63 -21.90
C LEU A 284 11.18 -15.71 -22.98
N ASN A 285 11.20 -15.33 -24.26
CA ASN A 285 11.20 -16.27 -25.38
C ASN A 285 12.53 -17.03 -25.53
N GLN A 286 13.61 -16.51 -24.93
CA GLN A 286 14.93 -17.13 -24.97
C GLN A 286 15.12 -18.17 -23.85
N LEU A 287 14.22 -18.23 -22.87
CA LEU A 287 14.27 -19.20 -21.78
C LEU A 287 13.71 -20.56 -22.22
N PRO A 288 14.11 -21.66 -21.55
CA PRO A 288 13.51 -22.97 -21.77
C PRO A 288 11.99 -22.93 -21.61
N GLN A 289 11.27 -23.41 -22.63
CA GLN A 289 9.80 -23.34 -22.69
C GLN A 289 9.13 -24.60 -22.09
N ASP A 290 9.84 -25.72 -22.10
CA ASP A 290 9.35 -27.08 -21.81
C ASP A 290 9.94 -27.70 -20.52
N ARG A 291 10.97 -27.07 -19.94
CA ARG A 291 11.67 -27.54 -18.74
C ARG A 291 11.98 -26.39 -17.78
N PRO A 292 12.27 -26.66 -16.49
CA PRO A 292 12.71 -25.61 -15.59
C PRO A 292 14.10 -25.09 -15.97
N PHE A 293 14.39 -23.87 -15.56
CA PHE A 293 15.70 -23.22 -15.69
C PHE A 293 16.23 -22.78 -14.33
N ASN A 294 17.55 -22.74 -14.21
CA ASN A 294 18.24 -22.32 -12.98
C ASN A 294 18.75 -20.88 -13.06
N LEU A 295 19.33 -20.39 -11.95
CA LEU A 295 19.91 -19.04 -11.88
C LEU A 295 20.95 -18.77 -12.97
N ALA A 296 21.79 -19.74 -13.33
CA ALA A 296 22.83 -19.54 -14.35
C ALA A 296 22.24 -19.37 -15.75
N GLU A 297 21.17 -20.08 -16.08
CA GLU A 297 20.44 -19.92 -17.34
C GLU A 297 19.68 -18.59 -17.40
N TRP A 298 19.06 -18.18 -16.28
CA TRP A 298 18.45 -16.86 -16.13
C TRP A 298 19.48 -15.73 -16.33
N GLN A 299 20.63 -15.84 -15.67
CA GLN A 299 21.74 -14.89 -15.81
C GLN A 299 22.25 -14.82 -17.25
N ARG A 300 22.54 -15.96 -17.88
CA ARG A 300 23.01 -16.00 -19.26
C ARG A 300 22.03 -15.32 -20.22
N THR A 301 20.74 -15.58 -20.07
CA THR A 301 19.71 -15.06 -20.96
C THR A 301 19.57 -13.53 -20.83
N LEU A 302 19.54 -13.04 -19.58
CA LEU A 302 19.42 -11.60 -19.35
C LEU A 302 20.70 -10.84 -19.70
N LEU A 303 21.89 -11.39 -19.42
CA LEU A 303 23.17 -10.74 -19.71
C LEU A 303 23.54 -10.78 -21.20
N SER A 304 23.15 -11.83 -21.93
CA SER A 304 23.37 -11.92 -23.39
C SER A 304 22.46 -10.98 -24.20
N SER A 305 21.35 -10.53 -23.60
CA SER A 305 20.45 -9.54 -24.20
C SER A 305 21.01 -8.10 -24.15
N PHE A 306 22.18 -7.88 -23.54
CA PHE A 306 22.86 -6.58 -23.57
C PHE A 306 23.79 -6.47 -24.79
N PRO A 307 23.71 -5.39 -25.58
CA PRO A 307 24.68 -5.15 -26.64
C PRO A 307 26.06 -4.87 -26.01
N VAL A 308 27.02 -5.78 -26.23
CA VAL A 308 28.42 -5.56 -25.84
C VAL A 308 28.95 -4.39 -26.67
N PRO A 309 29.51 -3.33 -26.06
CA PRO A 309 30.14 -2.25 -26.81
C PRO A 309 31.30 -2.82 -27.63
N ALA A 310 31.25 -2.63 -28.95
CA ALA A 310 32.30 -3.07 -29.86
C ALA A 310 33.59 -2.25 -29.63
N ARG A 311 34.40 -2.62 -28.63
CA ARG A 311 35.81 -2.25 -28.57
C ARG A 311 36.65 -3.45 -28.15
N ASN A 312 37.43 -3.93 -29.13
CA ASN A 312 38.56 -4.85 -29.02
C ASN A 312 38.25 -6.28 -28.55
N ILE A 313 37.39 -7.00 -29.28
CA ILE A 313 37.34 -8.46 -29.20
C ILE A 313 38.31 -9.02 -30.26
N LEU A 314 39.42 -9.60 -29.81
CA LEU A 314 40.28 -10.44 -30.66
C LEU A 314 39.48 -11.69 -31.08
N PRO A 315 39.53 -12.12 -32.36
CA PRO A 315 38.77 -13.27 -32.82
C PRO A 315 39.21 -14.54 -32.06
N GLY A 316 38.27 -15.19 -31.35
CA GLY A 316 38.48 -16.49 -30.69
C GLY A 316 38.41 -16.51 -29.16
N LYS A 317 38.04 -15.42 -28.48
CA LYS A 317 37.70 -15.44 -27.04
C LYS A 317 36.26 -15.00 -26.82
N GLU A 318 35.47 -15.82 -26.13
CA GLU A 318 34.23 -15.35 -25.50
C GLU A 318 34.60 -14.24 -24.49
N PRO A 319 33.92 -13.08 -24.53
CA PRO A 319 34.18 -12.01 -23.57
C PRO A 319 33.83 -12.50 -22.17
N SER A 320 34.72 -12.26 -21.21
CA SER A 320 34.43 -12.58 -19.81
C SER A 320 33.30 -11.69 -19.30
N VAL A 321 32.52 -12.20 -18.34
CA VAL A 321 31.44 -11.44 -17.69
C VAL A 321 31.95 -10.10 -17.14
N GLN A 322 33.21 -10.03 -16.70
CA GLN A 322 33.84 -8.79 -16.21
C GLN A 322 34.09 -7.75 -17.32
N GLU A 323 34.36 -8.15 -18.56
CA GLU A 323 34.57 -7.23 -19.70
C GLU A 323 33.26 -6.61 -20.19
N VAL A 324 32.16 -7.38 -20.16
CA VAL A 324 30.81 -6.87 -20.43
C VAL A 324 30.36 -5.88 -19.33
N LEU A 325 30.71 -6.16 -18.08
CA LEU A 325 30.39 -5.32 -16.92
C LEU A 325 31.27 -4.07 -16.80
N GLY A 326 32.52 -4.10 -17.25
CA GLY A 326 33.45 -2.96 -17.17
C GLY A 326 33.00 -1.71 -17.96
N GLY A 327 32.18 -1.89 -19.00
CA GLY A 327 31.56 -0.79 -19.74
C GLY A 327 30.40 -0.09 -19.02
N LEU A 328 29.86 -0.71 -17.97
CA LEU A 328 28.70 -0.24 -17.21
C LEU A 328 29.06 0.55 -15.94
N ALA A 329 30.35 0.88 -15.73
CA ALA A 329 30.78 1.77 -14.65
C ALA A 329 30.34 3.23 -14.91
N MET A 330 29.03 3.49 -14.78
CA MET A 330 28.43 4.82 -14.83
C MET A 330 27.66 5.09 -13.54
N CYS A 331 28.43 5.27 -12.46
CA CYS A 331 28.16 6.31 -11.49
C CYS A 331 29.54 6.79 -11.02
N LYS A 332 30.12 7.77 -11.74
CA LYS A 332 31.33 8.45 -11.27
C LYS A 332 31.00 8.99 -9.88
N LYS A 333 31.77 8.57 -8.87
CA LYS A 333 31.71 9.14 -7.51
C LYS A 333 31.65 10.67 -7.62
N PRO A 334 30.82 11.36 -6.82
CA PRO A 334 30.88 12.81 -6.76
C PRO A 334 32.32 13.23 -6.40
N PRO A 335 32.85 14.31 -6.99
CA PRO A 335 34.19 14.78 -6.66
C PRO A 335 34.26 15.09 -5.16
N ARG A 336 35.28 14.55 -4.48
CA ARG A 336 35.65 15.00 -3.14
C ARG A 336 36.08 16.46 -3.27
N TYR A 337 35.23 17.38 -2.82
CA TYR A 337 35.67 18.75 -2.60
C TYR A 337 36.50 18.77 -1.33
N HIS A 338 37.79 19.05 -1.49
CA HIS A 338 38.66 19.49 -0.42
C HIS A 338 38.12 20.81 0.13
N SER A 339 38.01 20.89 1.45
CA SER A 339 37.91 22.14 2.19
C SER A 339 39.18 22.95 1.93
N ASP A 340 39.02 24.16 1.44
CA ASP A 340 39.75 25.38 1.81
C ASP A 340 39.37 26.47 0.80
N ASP A 341 38.65 27.49 1.27
CA ASP A 341 39.09 28.88 1.13
C ASP A 341 38.05 29.87 1.69
N ASP A 342 38.58 30.71 2.57
CA ASP A 342 38.01 31.89 3.20
C ASP A 342 37.36 32.85 2.21
N MET A 343 36.16 33.35 2.54
CA MET A 343 35.74 34.71 2.18
C MET A 343 34.95 35.32 3.34
N ASN A 344 35.67 36.18 4.05
CA ASN A 344 35.27 37.05 5.13
C ASN A 344 34.56 38.30 4.55
N PHE A 345 33.38 38.71 5.04
CA PHE A 345 32.95 40.12 5.03
C PHE A 345 31.88 40.43 6.10
N GLN A 346 32.40 40.87 7.25
CA GLN A 346 32.01 41.91 8.21
C GLN A 346 30.63 42.64 8.22
N ILE A 347 30.07 42.66 9.46
CA ILE A 347 29.60 43.80 10.30
C ILE A 347 28.27 44.50 9.94
N THR A 348 27.22 44.43 10.77
CA THR A 348 26.87 45.33 11.91
C THR A 348 25.64 44.68 12.60
N GLY A 349 25.42 44.58 13.91
CA GLY A 349 25.63 45.50 15.01
C GLY A 349 24.27 46.01 15.52
N MET A 350 23.71 45.41 16.59
CA MET A 350 23.15 46.12 17.78
C MET A 350 22.15 45.28 18.61
N ASN A 351 22.41 45.34 19.94
CA ASN A 351 21.48 45.34 21.08
C ASN A 351 20.80 44.04 21.59
N ARG A 352 21.49 43.46 22.59
CA ARG A 352 20.94 42.97 23.88
C ARG A 352 20.17 44.08 24.63
N PRO A 353 19.29 43.83 25.64
CA PRO A 353 19.47 42.91 26.78
C PRO A 353 18.24 42.04 27.15
N ARG A 354 18.37 40.81 27.66
CA ARG A 354 18.80 40.33 29.00
C ARG A 354 17.76 40.55 30.12
N GLN A 355 17.25 39.44 30.67
CA GLN A 355 16.97 39.07 32.09
C GLN A 355 15.72 38.15 32.13
N GLY A 356 15.64 37.05 32.88
CA GLY A 356 16.55 36.39 33.81
C GLY A 356 15.78 35.47 34.77
N ARG A 357 16.38 34.30 35.10
CA ARG A 357 16.25 33.47 36.34
C ARG A 357 14.87 32.88 36.69
N GLY A 358 14.71 31.65 37.20
CA GLY A 358 15.63 30.56 37.57
C GLY A 358 14.96 29.57 38.55
N ARG A 359 15.55 28.36 38.69
CA ARG A 359 15.44 27.35 39.78
C ARG A 359 14.05 26.70 40.02
N GLY A 360 13.86 25.42 40.34
CA GLY A 360 14.69 24.25 40.66
C GLY A 360 13.80 23.11 41.23
N ALA A 361 14.40 21.95 41.53
CA ALA A 361 13.93 20.80 42.34
C ALA A 361 13.28 19.57 41.65
N SER A 362 13.66 18.40 42.18
CA SER A 362 13.30 16.98 41.96
C SER A 362 13.00 16.36 43.36
N PRO A 363 12.71 15.06 43.64
CA PRO A 363 12.21 13.89 42.87
C PRO A 363 11.08 13.06 43.59
N ASN A 364 10.59 11.98 42.93
CA ASN A 364 10.05 10.67 43.39
C ASN A 364 8.95 10.51 44.48
N HIS A 365 7.90 9.74 44.16
CA HIS A 365 7.30 8.71 45.05
C HIS A 365 6.56 7.58 44.29
N LEU A 366 6.73 6.34 44.79
CA LEU A 366 6.11 5.05 44.43
C LEU A 366 4.94 4.75 45.39
N MET A 367 3.92 3.99 44.94
CA MET A 367 3.18 2.91 45.65
C MET A 367 2.01 2.41 44.77
N GLU A 368 2.02 1.13 44.34
CA GLU A 368 1.26 -0.04 44.88
C GLU A 368 -0.24 0.00 44.53
N SER A 369 -0.70 -0.76 43.53
CA SER A 369 -1.11 -2.19 43.50
C SER A 369 -2.56 -2.41 43.94
N ASP A 370 -3.40 -2.95 43.04
CA ASP A 370 -4.51 -3.85 43.37
C ASP A 370 -4.92 -4.69 42.16
N GLU A 371 -5.12 -5.97 42.43
CA GLU A 371 -5.29 -7.11 41.53
C GLU A 371 -6.70 -7.14 40.87
N ILE A 372 -6.78 -7.66 39.64
CA ILE A 372 -8.05 -8.02 38.97
C ILE A 372 -8.00 -9.53 38.64
N PRO A 373 -9.09 -10.31 38.87
CA PRO A 373 -9.07 -11.76 38.72
C PRO A 373 -9.01 -12.20 37.27
N GLN A 374 -8.23 -13.26 37.03
CA GLN A 374 -8.22 -14.02 35.79
C GLN A 374 -9.57 -14.74 35.59
N CYS A 375 -10.21 -14.53 34.44
CA CYS A 375 -11.20 -15.46 33.88
C CYS A 375 -10.50 -16.26 32.77
N GLU A 376 -10.34 -17.56 33.02
CA GLU A 376 -9.96 -18.56 32.03
C GLU A 376 -11.05 -18.66 30.96
N ILE A 377 -10.66 -18.46 29.70
CA ILE A 377 -11.44 -18.88 28.54
C ILE A 377 -10.89 -20.24 28.13
N LEU A 378 -11.71 -21.28 28.26
CA LEU A 378 -11.47 -22.59 27.67
C LEU A 378 -11.45 -22.45 26.14
N MET A 379 -10.26 -22.50 25.56
CA MET A 379 -10.02 -22.79 24.15
C MET A 379 -9.83 -24.30 23.99
N GLU A 380 -10.71 -24.96 23.23
CA GLU A 380 -10.33 -26.18 22.52
C GLU A 380 -9.57 -25.76 21.24
N SER A 381 -8.25 -26.00 21.27
CA SER A 381 -7.24 -26.18 20.20
C SER A 381 -7.56 -25.65 18.79
N VAL A 382 -6.75 -24.80 18.16
CA VAL A 382 -5.35 -25.07 17.74
C VAL A 382 -4.44 -23.83 17.93
N ASP A 383 -3.25 -24.08 18.49
CA ASP A 383 -2.21 -23.13 18.91
C ASP A 383 -1.58 -22.26 17.80
N HIS A 384 -1.51 -20.94 18.03
CA HIS A 384 -0.28 -20.13 17.83
C HIS A 384 -0.36 -18.81 18.64
N PRO A 385 0.59 -18.51 19.55
CA PRO A 385 0.48 -17.39 20.48
C PRO A 385 1.14 -16.11 19.93
N GLN A 386 0.36 -15.08 19.57
CA GLN A 386 0.81 -13.66 19.54
C GLN A 386 -0.30 -12.61 19.33
N CYS A 387 -1.57 -12.90 19.60
CA CYS A 387 -2.68 -12.02 19.21
C CYS A 387 -3.12 -10.95 20.25
N GLY A 388 -2.33 -10.70 21.30
CA GLY A 388 -2.71 -9.80 22.40
C GLY A 388 -2.30 -8.32 22.25
N SER A 389 -1.36 -7.98 21.37
CA SER A 389 -0.78 -6.62 21.29
C SER A 389 -1.32 -5.76 20.13
N TRP A 390 -1.94 -6.37 19.11
CA TRP A 390 -2.27 -5.70 17.85
C TRP A 390 -3.31 -4.57 17.96
N GLN A 391 -4.28 -4.69 18.87
CA GLN A 391 -5.36 -3.68 18.99
C GLN A 391 -4.90 -2.37 19.63
N ARG A 392 -3.84 -2.40 20.45
CA ARG A 392 -3.24 -1.20 21.05
C ARG A 392 -2.30 -0.51 20.06
N ASP A 393 -1.47 -1.29 19.35
CA ASP A 393 -0.53 -0.77 18.35
C ASP A 393 -1.22 -0.17 17.12
N LEU A 394 -2.39 -0.69 16.71
CA LEU A 394 -3.16 -0.14 15.59
C LEU A 394 -3.68 1.28 15.88
N LEU A 395 -4.05 1.56 17.14
CA LEU A 395 -4.59 2.87 17.54
C LEU A 395 -3.49 3.92 17.69
N GLU A 396 -2.28 3.53 18.12
CA GLU A 396 -1.13 4.43 18.19
C GLU A 396 -0.50 4.69 16.80
N THR A 397 -0.43 3.68 15.93
CA THR A 397 0.14 3.80 14.57
C THR A 397 -0.72 4.68 13.64
N LEU A 398 -2.02 4.78 13.90
CA LEU A 398 -2.95 5.62 13.12
C LEU A 398 -2.91 7.11 13.49
N GLY A 399 -2.07 7.53 14.45
CA GLY A 399 -1.86 8.96 14.74
C GLY A 399 -3.13 9.73 15.11
N ILE A 400 -4.10 9.04 15.70
CA ILE A 400 -5.40 9.59 16.12
C ILE A 400 -5.17 10.50 17.35
N ARG A 401 -4.76 11.75 17.10
CA ARG A 401 -4.74 12.81 18.12
C ARG A 401 -6.16 13.34 18.33
N ARG A 402 -6.65 13.22 19.58
CA ARG A 402 -7.80 13.89 20.22
C ARG A 402 -8.95 14.32 19.30
N TRP A 403 -10.04 13.55 19.35
CA TRP A 403 -11.29 13.75 18.60
C TRP A 403 -12.35 14.60 19.32
N PHE A 404 -12.00 15.30 20.41
CA PHE A 404 -12.95 16.14 21.14
C PHE A 404 -12.53 17.61 21.12
N PRO A 405 -13.47 18.56 20.98
CA PRO A 405 -13.16 19.97 21.20
C PRO A 405 -12.76 20.16 22.67
N GLU A 406 -11.64 20.84 22.90
CA GLU A 406 -11.29 21.34 24.23
C GLU A 406 -12.34 22.39 24.61
N SER A 407 -13.10 22.12 25.68
CA SER A 407 -14.02 23.06 26.33
C SER A 407 -13.27 24.07 27.16
#